data_AF-A0A3N8G3J3-F1
#
_entry.id   AF-A0A3N8G3J3-F1
#
_cell.length_a   1.000
_cell.length_b   1.000
_cell.length_c   1.000
_cell.angle_alpha   90.00
_cell.angle_beta   90.00
_cell.angle_gamma   90.00
#
_symmetry.space_group_name_H-M   'P 1'
#
loop_
_entity.id
_entity.type
_entity.pdbx_description
1 polymer ?
#
loop_
_entity_poly.entity_id
_entity_poly.type
_entity_poly.pdbx_seq_one_letter_code
_entity_poly.pdbx_strand_id
1 'polypeptide(L)' 'MDTNNAARRALFETVPMIEHNGRPYAVRLKDIPQPWQDQFRAALRGSACPVIPGEPMCAFAWDWRDWTLGTFPRSASDWP' A
#
# COMPACT_ATOMS: atom_id res chain seq x y z
N MET A 1 -16.49 10.89 11.96
CA MET A 1 -15.13 10.58 11.51
C MET A 1 -14.87 9.16 11.95
N ASP A 2 -14.97 8.20 11.04
CA ASP A 2 -14.91 6.79 11.39
C ASP A 2 -13.50 6.46 11.90
N THR A 3 -13.39 6.01 13.14
CA THR A 3 -12.12 5.74 13.85
C THR A 3 -11.20 4.81 13.04
N ASN A 4 -11.78 3.98 12.17
CA ASN A 4 -11.09 3.07 11.27
C ASN A 4 -10.29 3.79 10.17
N ASN A 5 -10.82 4.88 9.60
CA ASN A 5 -10.15 5.65 8.56
C ASN A 5 -8.98 6.49 9.11
N ALA A 6 -9.11 7.00 10.33
CA ALA A 6 -8.02 7.72 11.01
C ALA A 6 -6.85 6.79 11.36
N ALA A 7 -7.16 5.60 11.92
CA ALA A 7 -6.15 4.59 12.23
C ALA A 7 -5.42 4.10 10.96
N ARG A 8 -6.14 3.90 9.85
CA ARG A 8 -5.55 3.48 8.58
C ARG A 8 -4.62 4.53 7.97
N ARG A 9 -4.92 5.83 8.14
CA ARG A 9 -4.05 6.92 7.65
C ARG A 9 -2.71 6.99 8.39
N ALA A 10 -2.69 6.70 9.69
CA ALA A 10 -1.45 6.67 10.48
C ALA A 10 -0.48 5.57 10.03
N LEU A 11 -0.95 4.54 9.30
CA LEU A 11 -0.09 3.50 8.74
C LEU A 11 0.85 4.03 7.66
N PHE A 12 0.48 5.09 6.95
CA PHE A 12 1.32 5.68 5.92
C PHE A 12 2.63 6.24 6.50
N GLU A 13 2.58 6.78 7.71
CA GLU A 13 3.74 7.39 8.38
C GLU A 13 4.63 6.35 9.10
N THR A 14 4.07 5.18 9.41
CA THR A 14 4.73 4.18 10.27
C THR A 14 5.29 2.99 9.51
N VAL A 15 4.72 2.65 8.35
CA VAL A 15 5.19 1.51 7.55
C VAL A 15 6.36 1.95 6.66
N PRO A 16 7.55 1.32 6.79
CA PRO A 16 8.70 1.63 5.96
C PRO A 16 8.43 1.44 4.47
N MET A 17 8.91 2.38 3.66
CA MET A 17 8.85 2.28 2.19
C MET A 17 10.24 1.99 1.63
N ILE A 18 10.28 1.14 0.62
CA ILE A 18 11.45 0.94 -0.23
C ILE A 18 11.55 2.16 -1.15
N GLU A 19 12.69 2.82 -1.13
CA GLU A 19 13.00 3.91 -2.04
C GLU A 19 13.67 3.40 -3.32
N HIS A 20 13.36 4.06 -4.44
CA HIS A 20 14.04 3.87 -5.72
C HIS A 20 14.26 5.24 -6.36
N ASN A 21 15.50 5.58 -6.72
CA ASN A 21 15.88 6.90 -7.24
C ASN A 21 15.44 8.07 -6.35
N GLY A 22 15.58 7.92 -5.02
CA GLY A 22 15.22 8.96 -4.05
C GLY A 22 13.73 9.23 -3.91
N ARG A 23 12.87 8.29 -4.37
CA ARG A 23 11.41 8.38 -4.24
C ARG A 23 10.83 7.10 -3.66
N PRO A 24 9.73 7.17 -2.88
CA PRO A 24 9.02 5.98 -2.43
C PRO A 24 8.55 5.14 -3.63
N TYR A 25 8.92 3.86 -3.64
CA TYR A 25 8.66 2.95 -4.75
C TYR A 25 7.72 1.82 -4.37
N ALA A 26 7.99 1.15 -3.26
CA ALA A 26 7.21 0.00 -2.83
C ALA A 26 7.09 -0.08 -1.31
N VAL A 27 6.12 -0.83 -0.83
CA VAL A 27 5.96 -1.23 0.56
C VAL A 27 6.05 -2.75 0.65
N ARG A 28 6.74 -3.26 1.67
CA ARG A 28 6.76 -4.71 1.92
C ARG A 28 5.51 -5.09 2.69
N LEU A 29 4.79 -6.10 2.22
CA LEU A 29 3.58 -6.51 2.94
C LEU A 29 3.87 -7.05 4.34
N LYS A 30 5.07 -7.62 4.57
CA LYS A 30 5.47 -8.10 5.91
C LYS A 30 5.65 -6.99 6.95
N ASP A 31 5.88 -5.75 6.51
CA ASP A 31 6.13 -4.61 7.41
C ASP A 31 4.80 -3.91 7.80
N ILE A 32 3.68 -4.29 7.17
CA ILE A 32 2.36 -3.78 7.51
C ILE A 32 1.82 -4.54 8.73
N PRO A 33 1.36 -3.85 9.80
CA PRO A 33 0.80 -4.52 10.96
C PRO A 33 -0.55 -5.17 10.66
N GLN A 34 -0.85 -6.27 11.35
CA GLN A 34 -2.20 -6.86 11.38
C GLN A 34 -3.18 -5.92 12.11
N PRO A 35 -4.47 -5.86 11.73
CA PRO A 35 -5.15 -6.62 10.66
C PRO A 35 -5.01 -5.99 9.26
N TRP A 36 -4.31 -4.88 9.14
CA TRP A 36 -4.26 -4.06 7.92
C TRP A 36 -3.52 -4.76 6.78
N GLN A 37 -2.54 -5.58 7.11
CA GLN A 37 -1.83 -6.43 6.16
C GLN A 37 -2.79 -7.32 5.36
N ASP A 38 -3.70 -8.03 6.04
CA ASP A 38 -4.64 -8.94 5.40
C ASP A 38 -5.68 -8.18 4.57
N GLN A 39 -6.19 -7.06 5.10
CA GLN A 39 -7.15 -6.22 4.38
C GLN A 39 -6.54 -5.64 3.10
N PHE A 40 -5.30 -5.14 3.17
CA PHE A 40 -4.61 -4.60 2.01
C PHE A 40 -4.25 -5.70 1.01
N ARG A 41 -3.76 -6.85 1.47
CA ARG A 41 -3.50 -8.01 0.62
C ARG A 41 -4.75 -8.49 -0.12
N ALA A 42 -5.91 -8.46 0.54
CA ALA A 42 -7.19 -8.78 -0.10
C ALA A 42 -7.55 -7.74 -1.18
N ALA A 43 -7.35 -6.45 -0.89
CA ALA A 43 -7.61 -5.37 -1.84
C ALA A 43 -6.70 -5.44 -3.09
N LEU A 44 -5.45 -5.86 -2.93
CA LEU A 44 -4.47 -6.00 -4.03
C LEU A 44 -4.77 -7.15 -5.02
N ARG A 45 -5.79 -7.98 -4.77
CA ARG A 45 -6.11 -9.08 -5.69
C ARG A 45 -6.48 -8.53 -7.08
N GLY A 46 -5.69 -8.90 -8.08
CA GLY A 46 -5.83 -8.42 -9.46
C GLY A 46 -5.00 -7.19 -9.79
N SER A 47 -4.33 -6.57 -8.80
CA SER A 47 -3.40 -5.46 -9.01
C SER A 47 -2.01 -5.96 -9.38
N ALA A 48 -1.32 -5.18 -10.20
CA ALA A 48 0.10 -5.41 -10.47
C ALA A 48 0.92 -5.14 -9.19
N CYS A 49 1.88 -6.01 -8.90
CA CYS A 49 2.77 -5.88 -7.74
C CYS A 49 4.24 -5.86 -8.22
N PRO A 50 5.11 -5.01 -7.63
CA PRO A 50 6.52 -5.01 -7.97
C PRO A 50 7.20 -6.31 -7.50
N VAL A 51 8.02 -6.88 -8.37
CA VAL A 51 8.93 -7.98 -8.02
C VAL A 51 10.28 -7.37 -7.69
N ILE A 52 10.67 -7.41 -6.42
CA ILE A 52 11.96 -6.91 -5.93
C ILE A 52 12.81 -8.12 -5.52
N PRO A 53 14.00 -8.33 -6.13
CA PRO A 53 14.86 -9.46 -5.80
C PRO A 53 15.19 -9.53 -4.31
N GLY A 54 14.99 -10.69 -3.70
CA GLY A 54 15.29 -10.92 -2.27
C GLY A 54 14.26 -10.37 -1.29
N GLU A 55 13.24 -9.64 -1.77
CA GLU A 55 12.14 -9.16 -0.93
C GLU A 55 10.94 -10.10 -1.03
N PRO A 56 10.13 -10.22 0.06
CA PRO A 56 8.86 -10.90 -0.01
C PRO A 56 7.86 -10.09 -0.85
N MET A 57 6.60 -10.51 -0.86
CA MET A 57 5.52 -9.81 -1.56
C MET A 57 5.51 -8.31 -1.21
N CYS A 58 5.62 -7.47 -2.23
CA CYS A 58 5.60 -6.02 -2.14
C CYS A 58 4.38 -5.47 -2.91
N ALA A 59 3.97 -4.27 -2.56
CA ALA A 59 3.00 -3.48 -3.32
C ALA A 59 3.62 -2.13 -3.68
N PHE A 60 3.12 -1.48 -4.72
CA PHE A 60 3.61 -0.16 -5.06
C PHE A 60 3.22 0.88 -4.00
N ALA A 61 4.12 1.84 -3.75
CA ALA A 61 3.92 2.88 -2.74
C ALA A 61 2.66 3.72 -3.01
N TRP A 62 2.27 3.90 -4.28
CA TRP A 62 1.05 4.63 -4.64
C TRP A 62 -0.23 3.83 -4.39
N ASP A 63 -0.22 2.50 -4.54
CA ASP A 63 -1.37 1.65 -4.20
C ASP A 63 -1.58 1.64 -2.69
N TRP A 64 -0.50 1.61 -1.93
CA TRP A 64 -0.50 1.74 -0.49
C TRP A 64 -1.05 3.09 -0.02
N ARG A 65 -0.56 4.18 -0.62
CA ARG A 65 -1.05 5.55 -0.32
C ARG A 65 -2.56 5.64 -0.57
N ASP A 66 -3.01 5.19 -1.72
CA ASP A 66 -4.41 5.30 -2.10
C ASP A 66 -5.30 4.42 -1.23
N TRP A 67 -4.82 3.22 -0.88
CA TRP A 67 -5.54 2.36 0.05
C TRP A 67 -5.64 2.96 1.45
N THR A 68 -4.56 3.56 1.96
CA THR A 68 -4.60 4.23 3.28
C THR A 68 -5.54 5.45 3.28
N LEU A 69 -5.61 6.19 2.17
CA LEU A 69 -6.53 7.31 1.97
C LEU A 69 -7.98 6.89 1.62
N GLY A 70 -8.20 5.63 1.22
CA GLY A 70 -9.52 5.11 0.86
C GLY A 70 -9.95 5.34 -0.59
N THR A 71 -9.00 5.59 -1.48
CA THR A 71 -9.22 5.81 -2.91
C THR A 71 -8.81 4.61 -3.77
N PHE A 72 -8.52 3.46 -3.15
CA PHE A 72 -8.12 2.22 -3.81
C PHE A 72 -9.23 1.15 -3.79
N PRO A 73 -9.42 0.35 -4.87
CA PRO A 73 -8.72 0.42 -6.15
C PRO A 73 -9.12 1.69 -6.92
N ARG A 74 -8.15 2.28 -7.63
CA ARG A 74 -8.46 3.41 -8.52
C ARG A 74 -9.45 2.93 -9.58
N SER A 75 -10.46 3.75 -9.86
CA SER A 75 -11.35 3.49 -10.98
C SER A 75 -10.53 3.54 -12.27
N ALA A 76 -10.82 2.67 -13.24
CA ALA A 76 -10.05 2.58 -14.50
C ALA A 76 -9.97 3.89 -15.30
N SER A 77 -10.82 4.87 -14.97
CA SER A 77 -10.86 6.22 -15.58
C SER A 77 -9.86 7.23 -14.99
N ASP A 78 -9.13 6.88 -13.93
CA ASP A 78 -8.20 7.78 -13.22
C ASP A 78 -6.74 7.72 -13.72
N TRP A 79 -6.50 7.11 -14.89
CA TRP A 79 -5.17 7.18 -15.53
C TRP A 79 -4.96 8.52 -16.25
N PRO A 80 -3.92 9.31 -15.91
CA PRO A 80 -3.30 10.27 -16.84
C PRO A 80 -2.76 9.61 -18.11
#